data_AF-A0A1Q9CRV2-F1
#
_entry.id   AF-A0A1Q9CRV2-F1
#
_cell.length_a   1.000
_cell.length_b   1.000
_cell.length_c   1.000
_cell.angle_alpha   90.00
_cell.angle_beta   90.00
_cell.angle_gamma   90.00
#
_symmetry.space_group_name_H-M   'P 1'
#
loop_
_entity.id
_entity.type
_entity.pdbx_description
1 polymer ?
#
loop_
_entity_poly.entity_id
_entity_poly.type
_entity_poly.pdbx_seq_one_letter_code
_entity_poly.pdbx_strand_id
1 'polypeptide(L)'
;MGAAQCRVCCEDETDSGQMVTVETMTSVADAIRLQQEEKAHPLKQGLFGGTLQGRWRRMQDKCLLGRIQDNKMIWQPLYQHPPTLLKALGEDRICMDLEGVRHEGMVVYSASSSKLLINWSDGEVWTKEL
;
A
#
# COMPACT_ATOMS: atom_id res chain seq x y z
N MET A 1 -27.28 15.51 44.52
CA MET A 1 -25.80 15.49 44.64
C MET A 1 -25.28 15.08 43.26
N GLY A 2 -24.48 15.82 42.50
CA GLY A 2 -23.95 17.17 42.62
C GLY A 2 -23.87 17.80 41.22
N ALA A 3 -23.98 19.13 41.19
CA ALA A 3 -23.74 19.95 40.02
C ALA A 3 -22.26 20.35 39.97
N ALA A 4 -21.69 20.48 38.78
CA ALA A 4 -20.54 21.36 38.54
C ALA A 4 -20.56 21.82 37.07
N GLN A 5 -21.13 23.00 36.85
CA GLN A 5 -20.78 23.88 35.74
C GLN A 5 -19.43 24.53 36.07
N CYS A 6 -18.54 24.64 35.09
CA CYS A 6 -17.56 25.71 35.04
C CYS A 6 -17.50 26.23 33.61
N ARG A 7 -17.75 27.53 33.49
CA ARG A 7 -17.87 28.34 32.28
C ARG A 7 -16.77 29.40 32.38
N VAL A 8 -15.97 29.53 31.31
CA VAL A 8 -15.30 30.71 30.70
C VAL A 8 -14.92 31.87 31.64
N CYS A 9 -13.68 32.38 31.68
CA CYS A 9 -13.00 33.40 30.84
C CYS A 9 -11.61 33.62 31.51
N CYS A 10 -10.52 34.10 30.89
CA CYS A 10 -10.32 35.34 30.14
C CYS A 10 -9.00 35.28 29.33
N GLU A 11 -8.95 36.18 28.34
CA GLU A 11 -7.78 36.75 27.66
C GLU A 11 -6.76 37.32 28.70
N ASP A 12 -5.49 37.66 28.42
CA ASP A 12 -5.02 38.56 27.36
C ASP A 12 -3.47 38.70 27.46
N GLU A 13 -2.88 39.31 26.43
CA GLU A 13 -1.63 40.09 26.41
C GLU A 13 -0.27 39.43 26.11
N THR A 14 0.15 39.65 24.86
CA THR A 14 1.34 40.44 24.46
C THR A 14 2.64 40.24 25.25
N ASP A 15 3.61 39.56 24.64
CA ASP A 15 5.03 39.73 25.00
C ASP A 15 5.88 40.10 23.80
N SER A 16 6.81 41.01 24.08
CA SER A 16 7.52 41.89 23.18
C SER A 16 8.82 41.27 22.68
N GLY A 17 9.07 41.43 21.38
CA GLY A 17 10.37 41.69 20.77
C GLY A 17 11.62 41.02 21.34
N GLN A 18 12.16 40.06 20.56
CA GLN A 18 13.60 39.95 20.42
C GLN A 18 13.97 39.83 18.94
N MET A 19 14.46 40.95 18.39
CA MET A 19 15.20 40.96 17.13
C MET A 19 16.52 40.21 17.34
N VAL A 20 16.76 39.15 16.57
CA VAL A 20 18.09 38.56 16.43
C VAL A 20 18.54 38.77 14.99
N THR A 21 19.77 39.25 14.89
CA THR A 21 20.45 39.77 13.72
C THR A 21 20.71 38.71 12.64
N VAL A 22 20.70 39.22 11.41
CA VAL A 22 20.95 38.53 10.15
C VAL A 22 22.42 38.11 10.09
N GLU A 23 22.68 36.80 10.00
CA GLU A 23 23.95 36.29 9.48
C GLU A 23 23.73 35.65 8.12
N THR A 24 24.54 36.10 7.18
CA THR A 24 24.47 35.82 5.74
C THR A 24 25.31 34.57 5.43
N MET A 25 24.96 33.91 4.33
CA MET A 25 25.76 32.95 3.54
C MET A 25 25.54 31.45 3.80
N THR A 26 24.74 30.82 2.94
CA THR A 26 25.09 29.58 2.21
C THR A 26 24.23 29.55 0.94
N SER A 27 24.78 30.02 -0.18
CA SER A 27 25.27 29.16 -1.27
C SER A 27 24.20 28.23 -1.86
N VAL A 28 23.77 28.59 -3.06
CA VAL A 28 22.99 27.77 -4.02
C VAL A 28 23.56 26.35 -4.13
N ALA A 29 22.88 25.39 -3.50
CA ALA A 29 22.93 23.98 -3.87
C ALA A 29 21.60 23.36 -3.41
N ASP A 30 20.70 23.19 -4.37
CA ASP A 30 19.41 22.51 -4.24
C ASP A 30 19.54 21.17 -3.49
N ALA A 31 19.20 21.22 -2.20
CA ALA A 31 19.04 20.07 -1.35
C ALA A 31 17.64 19.47 -1.55
N ILE A 32 17.34 18.95 -2.75
CA ILE A 32 16.21 18.03 -2.92
C ILE A 32 16.60 16.95 -3.92
N ARG A 33 17.14 15.85 -3.40
CA ARG A 33 16.90 14.54 -4.01
C ARG A 33 16.91 13.49 -2.92
N LEU A 34 15.73 13.27 -2.34
CA LEU A 34 15.41 12.08 -1.56
C LEU A 34 15.72 10.87 -2.45
N GLN A 35 16.94 10.36 -2.34
CA GLN A 35 17.28 9.01 -2.78
C GLN A 35 16.66 8.06 -1.76
N GLN A 36 15.34 7.86 -1.85
CA GLN A 36 14.77 6.58 -1.49
C GLN A 36 15.21 5.58 -2.55
N GLU A 37 16.45 5.12 -2.42
CA GLU A 37 16.82 3.82 -2.92
C GLU A 37 15.91 2.81 -2.20
N GLU A 38 14.80 2.45 -2.84
CA GLU A 38 14.18 1.15 -2.64
C GLU A 38 15.27 0.10 -2.94
N LYS A 39 16.07 -0.22 -1.92
CA LYS A 39 16.77 -1.50 -1.87
C LYS A 39 15.68 -2.55 -1.87
N ALA A 40 15.29 -2.96 -3.08
CA ALA A 40 14.52 -4.16 -3.31
C ALA A 40 15.36 -5.29 -2.72
N HIS A 41 15.11 -5.59 -1.44
CA HIS A 41 15.62 -6.80 -0.83
C HIS A 41 15.16 -7.92 -1.76
N PRO A 42 16.08 -8.74 -2.30
CA PRO A 42 15.69 -9.91 -3.07
C PRO A 42 14.94 -10.79 -2.08
N LEU A 43 13.61 -10.70 -2.14
CA LEU A 43 12.70 -11.53 -1.38
C LEU A 43 13.19 -12.95 -1.65
N LYS A 44 13.57 -13.67 -0.59
CA LYS A 44 13.79 -15.11 -0.65
C LYS A 44 12.61 -15.66 -1.45
N GLN A 45 12.89 -16.18 -2.65
CA GLN A 45 11.93 -16.68 -3.62
C GLN A 45 11.23 -17.96 -3.13
N GLY A 46 10.90 -18.02 -1.82
CA GLY A 46 10.78 -19.26 -1.07
C GLY A 46 9.44 -19.96 -1.19
N LEU A 47 8.33 -19.27 -1.45
CA LEU A 47 6.99 -19.90 -1.45
C LEU A 47 6.02 -19.38 -2.55
N PHE A 48 6.28 -18.22 -3.15
CA PHE A 48 5.37 -17.60 -4.12
C PHE A 48 5.67 -17.91 -5.60
N GLY A 49 6.88 -18.38 -5.92
CA GLY A 49 7.41 -18.40 -7.30
C GLY A 49 6.57 -19.21 -8.30
N GLY A 50 5.75 -20.14 -7.82
CA GLY A 50 4.79 -20.90 -8.65
C GLY A 50 3.34 -20.77 -8.20
N THR A 51 3.09 -20.65 -6.90
CA THR A 51 1.74 -20.81 -6.32
C THR A 51 0.76 -19.77 -6.84
N LEU A 52 1.19 -18.51 -6.96
CA LEU A 52 0.33 -17.43 -7.45
C LEU A 52 0.26 -17.34 -8.98
N GLN A 53 1.18 -17.99 -9.70
CA GLN A 53 1.26 -17.92 -11.16
C GLN A 53 -0.02 -18.46 -11.79
N GLY A 54 -0.62 -17.71 -12.71
CA GLY A 54 -1.84 -18.15 -13.41
C GLY A 54 -2.84 -17.02 -13.62
N ARG A 55 -4.04 -17.38 -14.09
CA ARG A 55 -5.14 -16.44 -14.36
C ARG A 55 -5.95 -16.18 -13.10
N TRP A 56 -6.37 -14.93 -12.90
CA TRP A 56 -7.09 -14.50 -11.71
C TRP A 56 -8.38 -13.78 -12.08
N ARG A 57 -9.45 -14.12 -11.36
CA ARG A 57 -10.78 -13.53 -11.53
C ARG A 57 -11.25 -12.89 -10.24
N ARG A 58 -12.02 -11.81 -10.33
CA ARG A 58 -12.71 -11.26 -9.16
C ARG A 58 -13.88 -12.17 -8.78
N MET A 59 -14.02 -12.48 -7.49
CA MET A 59 -14.96 -13.48 -7.02
C MET A 59 -16.41 -13.03 -7.16
N GLN A 60 -16.67 -11.73 -7.01
CA GLN A 60 -18.02 -11.14 -6.99
C GLN A 60 -18.71 -11.22 -8.37
N ASP A 61 -18.01 -10.84 -9.43
CA ASP A 61 -18.54 -10.71 -10.79
C ASP A 61 -17.97 -11.76 -11.77
N LYS A 62 -17.00 -12.58 -11.32
CA LYS A 62 -16.25 -13.56 -12.13
C LYS A 62 -15.46 -12.93 -13.28
N CYS A 63 -15.29 -11.61 -13.26
CA CYS A 63 -14.55 -10.88 -14.28
C CYS A 63 -13.07 -11.30 -14.24
N LEU A 64 -12.49 -11.53 -15.42
CA LEU A 64 -11.07 -11.83 -15.55
C LEU A 64 -10.28 -10.55 -15.31
N LEU A 65 -9.48 -10.54 -14.24
CA LEU A 65 -8.63 -9.40 -13.89
C LEU A 65 -7.35 -9.38 -14.72
N GLY A 66 -6.77 -10.56 -14.92
CA GLY A 66 -5.47 -10.69 -15.55
C GLY A 66 -4.80 -12.02 -15.24
N ARG A 67 -3.48 -12.04 -15.34
CA ARG A 67 -2.64 -13.16 -14.93
C ARG A 67 -1.47 -12.68 -14.09
N ILE A 68 -1.14 -13.44 -13.05
CA ILE A 68 0.10 -13.24 -12.32
C ILE A 68 1.19 -14.01 -13.06
N GLN A 69 2.25 -13.30 -13.44
CA GLN A 69 3.45 -13.82 -14.10
C GLN A 69 4.69 -13.11 -13.53
N ASP A 70 5.69 -13.87 -13.10
CA ASP A 70 6.98 -13.35 -12.59
C ASP A 70 6.80 -12.30 -11.47
N ASN A 71 5.91 -12.60 -10.51
CA ASN A 71 5.50 -11.72 -9.41
C ASN A 71 4.87 -10.40 -9.87
N LYS A 72 4.36 -10.33 -11.09
CA LYS A 72 3.64 -9.16 -11.61
C LYS A 72 2.22 -9.54 -11.98
N MET A 73 1.25 -8.72 -11.60
CA MET A 73 -0.08 -8.78 -12.14
C MET A 73 -0.09 -8.14 -13.53
N ILE A 74 -0.26 -8.98 -14.55
CA ILE A 74 -0.51 -8.55 -15.93
C ILE A 74 -2.01 -8.41 -16.10
N TRP A 75 -2.50 -7.17 -16.07
CA TRP A 75 -3.92 -6.84 -16.17
C TRP A 75 -4.50 -7.17 -17.55
N GLN A 76 -5.80 -7.44 -17.60
CA GLN A 76 -6.53 -7.52 -18.86
C GLN A 76 -6.50 -6.15 -19.58
N PRO A 77 -6.47 -6.12 -20.93
CA PRO A 77 -6.43 -4.88 -21.70
C PRO A 77 -7.54 -3.88 -21.35
N LEU A 78 -8.70 -4.37 -20.92
CA LEU A 78 -9.86 -3.56 -20.53
C LEU A 78 -9.59 -2.63 -19.34
N TYR A 79 -8.64 -2.98 -18.46
CA TYR A 79 -8.26 -2.15 -17.32
C TYR A 79 -7.26 -1.06 -17.69
N GLN A 80 -6.65 -1.13 -18.89
CA GLN A 80 -5.65 -0.16 -19.39
C GLN A 80 -4.53 0.18 -18.37
N HIS A 81 -4.19 -0.77 -17.50
CA HIS A 81 -3.22 -0.58 -16.43
C HIS A 81 -1.91 -1.31 -16.75
N PRO A 82 -0.72 -0.69 -16.54
CA PRO A 82 0.55 -1.37 -16.72
C PRO A 82 0.71 -2.55 -15.74
N PRO A 83 1.59 -3.52 -16.04
CA PRO A 83 1.91 -4.60 -15.10
C PRO A 83 2.27 -4.10 -13.70
N THR A 84 1.58 -4.60 -12.67
CA THR A 84 1.81 -4.18 -11.28
C THR A 84 2.64 -5.22 -10.54
N LEU A 85 3.69 -4.79 -9.84
CA LEU A 85 4.52 -5.68 -9.04
C LEU A 85 3.77 -6.13 -7.76
N LEU A 86 3.78 -7.43 -7.50
CA LEU A 86 3.33 -8.03 -6.25
C LEU A 86 4.56 -8.27 -5.37
N LYS A 87 4.56 -7.70 -4.16
CA LYS A 87 5.60 -7.87 -3.16
C LYS A 87 5.10 -8.82 -2.08
N ALA A 88 5.91 -9.81 -1.68
CA ALA A 88 5.59 -10.66 -0.54
C ALA A 88 5.91 -9.93 0.77
N LEU A 89 5.01 -10.03 1.75
CA LEU A 89 5.17 -9.47 3.11
C LEU A 89 5.38 -10.56 4.17
N GLY A 90 5.11 -11.82 3.84
CA GLY A 90 5.22 -12.99 4.71
C GLY A 90 4.87 -14.25 3.92
N GLU A 91 4.61 -15.38 4.59
CA GLU A 91 4.30 -16.65 3.91
C GLU A 91 2.98 -16.60 3.14
N ASP A 92 1.95 -15.97 3.72
CA ASP A 92 0.60 -15.90 3.15
C ASP A 92 0.13 -14.45 2.93
N ARG A 93 1.04 -13.48 2.96
CA ARG A 93 0.72 -12.05 2.79
C ARG A 93 1.47 -11.46 1.61
N ILE A 94 0.75 -10.71 0.80
CA ILE A 94 1.28 -9.97 -0.34
C ILE A 94 0.79 -8.52 -0.28
N CYS A 95 1.44 -7.65 -1.04
CA CYS A 95 0.92 -6.32 -1.31
C CYS A 95 1.21 -5.89 -2.74
N MET A 96 0.45 -4.90 -3.21
CA MET A 96 0.70 -4.20 -4.45
C MET A 96 0.39 -2.72 -4.29
N ASP A 97 1.05 -1.89 -5.09
CA ASP A 97 0.76 -0.48 -5.19
C ASP A 97 -0.01 -0.25 -6.49
N LEU A 98 -1.25 0.22 -6.40
CA LEU A 98 -2.16 0.48 -7.52
C LEU A 98 -2.63 1.93 -7.42
N GLU A 99 -2.40 2.72 -8.47
CA GLU A 99 -2.78 4.15 -8.51
C GLU A 99 -2.31 4.98 -7.29
N GLY A 100 -1.15 4.62 -6.72
CA GLY A 100 -0.59 5.28 -5.54
C GLY A 100 -1.18 4.81 -4.20
N VAL A 101 -2.13 3.87 -4.22
CA VAL A 101 -2.70 3.24 -3.04
C VAL A 101 -2.07 1.87 -2.84
N ARG A 102 -1.67 1.58 -1.60
CA ARG A 102 -1.14 0.27 -1.22
C ARG A 102 -2.27 -0.64 -0.81
N HIS A 103 -2.40 -1.77 -1.50
CA HIS A 103 -3.36 -2.83 -1.19
C HIS A 103 -2.62 -4.03 -0.59
N GLU A 104 -3.11 -4.55 0.53
CA GLU A 104 -2.57 -5.77 1.14
C GLU A 104 -3.50 -6.94 0.87
N GLY A 105 -2.94 -8.10 0.53
CA GLY A 105 -3.66 -9.32 0.23
C GLY A 105 -3.24 -10.46 1.15
N MET A 106 -4.22 -11.24 1.62
CA MET A 106 -3.99 -12.51 2.30
C MET A 106 -4.29 -13.67 1.35
N VAL A 107 -3.32 -14.54 1.14
CA VAL A 107 -3.45 -15.74 0.31
C VAL A 107 -4.07 -16.84 1.15
N VAL A 108 -5.17 -17.44 0.66
CA VAL A 108 -5.90 -18.48 1.38
C VAL A 108 -6.20 -19.64 0.43
N TYR A 109 -5.95 -20.87 0.88
CA TYR A 109 -6.41 -22.06 0.18
C TYR A 109 -7.77 -22.50 0.72
N SER A 110 -8.80 -22.47 -0.12
CA SER A 110 -10.14 -22.90 0.25
C SER A 110 -10.29 -24.40 0.01
N ALA A 111 -10.32 -25.18 1.10
CA ALA A 111 -10.48 -26.64 1.03
C ALA A 111 -11.82 -27.07 0.42
N SER A 112 -12.89 -26.29 0.60
CA SER A 112 -14.23 -26.61 0.09
C SER A 112 -14.34 -26.47 -1.43
N SER A 113 -13.59 -25.55 -2.03
CA SER A 113 -13.62 -25.27 -3.46
C SER A 113 -12.37 -25.72 -4.19
N SER A 114 -11.37 -26.23 -3.47
CA SER A 114 -10.04 -26.58 -3.98
C SER A 114 -9.42 -25.46 -4.82
N LYS A 115 -9.59 -24.21 -4.37
CA LYS A 115 -9.15 -23.00 -5.08
C LYS A 115 -8.27 -22.13 -4.19
N LEU A 116 -7.29 -21.50 -4.83
CA LEU A 116 -6.47 -20.46 -4.23
C LEU A 116 -7.18 -19.11 -4.35
N LEU A 117 -7.26 -18.40 -3.23
CA LEU A 117 -7.91 -17.11 -3.09
C LEU A 117 -6.89 -16.06 -2.61
N ILE A 118 -7.13 -14.80 -2.97
CA ILE A 118 -6.48 -13.64 -2.35
C ILE A 118 -7.58 -12.74 -1.82
N ASN A 119 -7.58 -12.50 -0.51
CA ASN A 119 -8.47 -11.55 0.15
C ASN A 119 -7.73 -10.22 0.32
N TRP A 120 -8.15 -9.20 -0.43
CA TRP A 120 -7.55 -7.87 -0.39
C TRP A 120 -8.15 -7.01 0.72
N SER A 121 -7.36 -6.06 1.22
CA SER A 121 -7.70 -5.16 2.31
C SER A 121 -8.83 -4.18 1.97
N ASP A 122 -9.11 -3.99 0.68
CA ASP A 122 -10.24 -3.20 0.17
C ASP A 122 -11.55 -3.99 0.11
N GLY A 123 -11.52 -5.27 0.49
CA GLY A 123 -12.68 -6.16 0.46
C GLY A 123 -12.82 -6.98 -0.83
N GLU A 124 -11.95 -6.78 -1.84
CA GLU A 124 -11.96 -7.62 -3.03
C GLU A 124 -11.43 -9.03 -2.74
N VAL A 125 -12.06 -10.02 -3.35
CA VAL A 125 -11.56 -11.40 -3.31
C VAL A 125 -11.24 -11.86 -4.71
N TRP A 126 -10.01 -12.27 -4.94
CA TRP A 126 -9.57 -12.81 -6.22
C TRP A 126 -9.46 -14.33 -6.13
N THR A 127 -9.84 -15.03 -7.20
CA THR A 127 -9.82 -16.48 -7.28
C THR A 127 -8.94 -16.92 -8.44
N LYS A 128 -8.02 -17.84 -8.18
CA LYS A 128 -7.19 -18.44 -9.22
C LYS A 128 -8.03 -19.38 -10.09
N GLU A 129 -7.91 -19.23 -11.40
CA GLU A 129 -8.46 -20.18 -12.38
C GLU A 129 -7.55 -21.41 -12.42
N LEU A 130 -8.15 -22.59 -12.26
CA LEU A 130 -7.47 -23.88 -12.36
C LEU A 130 -6.99 -24.15 -13.79
#